data_AF-A0A5P2X8W4-F1
#
_entry.id   AF-A0A5P2X8W4-F1
#
_cell.length_a   1.000
_cell.length_b   1.000
_cell.length_c   1.000
_cell.angle_alpha   90.00
_cell.angle_beta   90.00
_cell.angle_gamma   90.00
#
_symmetry.space_group_name_H-M   'P 1'
#
loop_
_entity.id
_entity.type
_entity.pdbx_description
1 polymer ?
#
loop_
_entity_poly.entity_id
_entity_poly.type
_entity_poly.pdbx_seq_one_letter_code
_entity_poly.pdbx_strand_id
1 'polypeptide(L)'
;MSDTKTNPRDDERADLGAAGAQLSTAPQEESGTGLPALGVIGWFRWIWRQLTSMRVALLLLLLLSLGAIPGSLIPQQGTDELKVQDFKDTHTTLAPIYEKLGLFHVYSSVWFSAIYILLFVSLIGCIVPRTWQFVGQLRGRPPAAPKRLTRLPAYTTWRTDASPEQVNEAALALLKQRRFRSHEVGGSVAAEKGYLREAGNLAFHIALIVLLLAFAAGQLFKSEGGKLIMEGDGFSNTLTQYDDFKSGSLFSTDELEPFSFRLRGFEGTYEMSGPERGTARTYKAHVTYTEGVDGPEKKKAIEVNKPLEVNGTKVYLIGHGYAPTVTVRDGRGKVVSRVSVPLLPIDSMGTATGAIKILDGYRDKNGKKEQLGFNAFFVPTFAGEGNGQMFSQFPAPFNPRLALSAYHGSLGVDSGIPQNVYQLDTRKMQKFKDSKGELLKKRLKVGETMKLPNGAGSITFEKDLKQWATFQISREPGSGWALGGAVAAIAGLAGSLFIQRRRVWVRAVRGADGVTVVEMAGLGRSESAKVPEELAALAETLHERAPSTSEPAEQTEPDGAADAPRASETPATDEPHPTPDVPAEGAEK
;
A
#
# COMPACT_ATOMS: atom_id res chain seq x y z
N MET A 1 65.12 6.52 62.26
CA MET A 1 64.11 6.66 61.19
C MET A 1 63.91 8.14 61.01
N SER A 2 64.54 8.71 59.98
CA SER A 2 64.76 10.15 59.85
C SER A 2 63.52 10.87 59.32
N ASP A 3 63.18 11.97 59.98
CA ASP A 3 62.20 12.97 59.58
C ASP A 3 62.45 13.49 58.17
N THR A 4 61.43 13.48 57.33
CA THR A 4 61.43 14.26 56.08
C THR A 4 60.59 15.51 56.29
N LYS A 5 61.30 16.63 56.51
CA LYS A 5 60.76 17.99 56.46
C LYS A 5 60.25 18.29 55.06
N THR A 6 59.03 18.79 54.96
CA THR A 6 58.47 19.41 53.75
C THR A 6 59.27 20.67 53.40
N ASN A 7 59.52 20.85 52.09
CA ASN A 7 60.36 21.90 51.53
C ASN A 7 59.52 23.17 51.30
N PRO A 8 59.91 24.37 51.76
CA PRO A 8 59.10 25.60 51.64
C PRO A 8 58.88 26.12 50.21
N ARG A 9 59.45 25.46 49.19
CA ARG A 9 59.33 25.85 47.77
C ARG A 9 58.11 25.22 47.07
N ASP A 10 57.44 24.26 47.68
CA ASP A 10 56.23 23.65 47.10
C ASP A 10 54.96 24.48 47.39
N ASP A 11 54.92 25.22 48.50
CA ASP A 11 53.79 26.09 48.86
C ASP A 11 53.72 27.35 47.95
N GLU A 12 54.85 27.94 47.55
CA GLU A 12 54.85 29.08 46.61
C GLU A 12 54.37 28.69 45.20
N ARG A 13 54.56 27.43 44.77
CA ARG A 13 54.01 26.94 43.49
C ARG A 13 52.51 26.63 43.58
N ALA A 14 52.02 26.24 44.76
CA ALA A 14 50.60 26.02 45.00
C ALA A 14 49.82 27.35 45.01
N ASP A 15 50.38 28.42 45.60
CA ASP A 15 49.74 29.74 45.65
C ASP A 15 49.72 30.46 44.29
N LEU A 16 50.74 30.27 43.44
CA LEU A 16 50.73 30.79 42.06
C LEU A 16 49.72 30.08 41.15
N GLY A 17 49.45 28.79 41.39
CA GLY A 17 48.41 28.03 40.71
C GLY A 17 46.99 28.42 41.14
N ALA A 18 46.80 28.73 42.42
CA ALA A 18 45.52 29.18 42.97
C ALA A 18 45.14 30.59 42.47
N ALA A 19 46.11 31.50 42.30
CA ALA A 19 45.88 32.84 41.76
C ALA A 19 45.49 32.82 40.25
N GLY A 20 45.96 31.84 39.48
CA GLY A 20 45.57 31.65 38.08
C GLY A 20 44.15 31.10 37.88
N ALA A 21 43.61 30.38 38.87
CA ALA A 21 42.29 29.76 38.80
C ALA A 21 41.13 30.76 38.98
N GLN A 22 41.37 31.92 39.60
CA GLN A 22 40.33 32.96 39.77
C GLN A 22 40.16 33.89 38.56
N LEU A 23 40.93 33.69 37.48
CA LEU A 23 40.83 34.48 36.23
C LEU A 23 40.28 33.65 35.05
N SER A 24 39.85 32.41 35.27
CA SER A 24 39.25 31.57 34.22
C SER A 24 37.72 31.55 34.33
N THR A 25 37.03 31.93 33.25
CA THR A 25 35.57 31.79 33.10
C THR A 25 35.15 30.45 32.50
N ALA A 26 36.05 29.46 32.46
CA ALA A 26 35.71 28.11 32.02
C ALA A 26 34.92 27.39 33.13
N PRO A 27 33.76 26.79 32.82
CA PRO A 27 32.96 26.10 33.84
C PRO A 27 33.73 24.89 34.38
N GLN A 28 33.78 24.74 35.71
CA GLN A 28 34.28 23.53 36.35
C GLN A 28 33.35 22.36 35.99
N GLU A 29 33.89 21.35 35.30
CA GLU A 29 33.21 20.06 35.17
C GLU A 29 33.23 19.34 36.52
N GLU A 30 32.10 19.38 37.23
CA GLU A 30 31.83 18.43 38.30
C GLU A 30 31.83 17.03 37.70
N SER A 31 32.89 16.27 37.97
CA SER A 31 32.98 14.84 37.72
C SER A 31 32.08 14.09 38.70
N GLY A 32 30.76 14.19 38.50
CA GLY A 32 29.72 13.43 39.19
C GLY A 32 29.29 12.23 38.36
N THR A 33 29.88 11.08 38.65
CA THR A 33 29.51 9.77 38.08
C THR A 33 28.10 9.39 38.54
N GLY A 34 27.12 9.59 37.66
CA GLY A 34 25.74 9.18 37.90
C GLY A 34 24.83 9.57 36.74
N LEU A 35 24.91 8.85 35.62
CA LEU A 35 23.80 8.86 34.66
C LEU A 35 22.52 8.55 35.44
N PRO A 36 21.45 9.37 35.36
CA PRO A 36 20.26 9.11 36.14
C PRO A 36 19.75 7.72 35.77
N ALA A 37 19.79 6.79 36.73
CA ALA A 37 19.25 5.46 36.55
C ALA A 37 17.74 5.63 36.35
N LEU A 38 17.30 5.57 35.09
CA LEU A 38 15.89 5.61 34.75
C LEU A 38 15.25 4.39 35.42
N GLY A 39 14.42 4.60 36.44
CA GLY A 39 13.53 3.55 36.93
C GLY A 39 12.57 3.09 35.83
N VAL A 40 11.79 2.04 36.06
CA VAL A 40 10.86 1.46 35.06
C VAL A 40 9.95 2.52 34.42
N ILE A 41 9.42 3.45 35.23
CA ILE A 41 8.60 4.58 34.76
C ILE A 41 9.42 5.57 33.92
N GLY A 42 10.68 5.81 34.30
CA GLY A 42 11.62 6.66 33.56
C GLY A 42 11.90 6.08 32.17
N TRP A 43 12.10 4.78 32.08
CA TRP A 43 12.25 4.06 30.80
C TRP A 43 11.01 4.16 29.94
N PHE A 44 9.83 3.88 30.49
CA PHE A 44 8.58 3.99 29.73
C PHE A 44 8.35 5.40 29.19
N ARG A 45 8.58 6.42 30.01
CA ARG A 45 8.46 7.83 29.60
C ARG A 45 9.49 8.22 28.55
N TRP A 46 10.72 7.73 28.67
CA TRP A 46 11.76 7.95 27.67
C TRP A 46 11.40 7.28 26.32
N ILE A 47 10.99 6.01 26.34
CA ILE A 47 10.54 5.27 25.14
C ILE A 47 9.38 6.00 24.48
N TRP A 48 8.36 6.39 25.26
CA TRP A 48 7.21 7.13 24.75
C TRP A 48 7.62 8.45 24.09
N ARG A 49 8.54 9.20 24.70
CA ARG A 49 9.08 10.44 24.12
C ARG A 49 9.84 10.19 22.82
N GLN A 50 10.57 9.08 22.70
CA GLN A 50 11.24 8.73 21.45
C GLN A 50 10.23 8.35 20.37
N LEU A 51 9.27 7.47 20.67
CA LEU A 51 8.25 7.03 19.72
C LEU A 51 7.36 8.18 19.25
N THR A 52 7.08 9.16 20.10
CA THR A 52 6.28 10.34 19.73
C THR A 52 7.09 11.45 19.03
N SER A 53 8.37 11.22 18.71
CA SER A 53 9.21 12.19 18.01
C SER A 53 9.12 12.04 16.49
N MET A 54 9.08 13.18 15.78
CA MET A 54 9.05 13.20 14.30
C MET A 54 10.30 12.55 13.69
N ARG A 55 11.47 12.70 14.33
CA ARG A 55 12.72 12.08 13.88
C ARG A 55 12.62 10.57 13.82
N VAL A 56 12.11 9.95 14.89
CA VAL A 56 11.94 8.49 14.94
C VAL A 56 10.92 8.03 13.92
N ALA A 57 9.82 8.76 13.72
CA ALA A 57 8.85 8.44 12.68
C ALA A 57 9.49 8.38 11.28
N LEU A 58 10.32 9.36 10.91
CA LEU A 58 11.03 9.38 9.62
C LEU A 58 12.04 8.22 9.48
N LEU A 59 12.75 7.89 10.55
CA LEU A 59 13.66 6.73 10.56
C LEU A 59 12.90 5.41 10.42
N LEU A 60 11.75 5.27 11.08
CA LEU A 60 10.89 4.09 10.97
C LEU A 60 10.32 3.95 9.55
N LEU A 61 9.97 5.04 8.89
CA LEU A 61 9.59 5.04 7.48
C LEU A 61 10.73 4.56 6.56
N LEU A 62 11.96 5.05 6.80
CA LEU A 62 13.14 4.58 6.07
C LEU A 62 13.39 3.08 6.30
N LEU A 63 13.32 2.62 7.56
CA LEU A 63 13.48 1.20 7.90
C LEU A 63 12.40 0.33 7.28
N LEU A 64 11.14 0.79 7.26
CA LEU A 64 10.04 0.10 6.59
C LEU A 64 10.34 -0.06 5.09
N SER A 65 10.82 1.01 4.45
CA SER A 65 11.22 0.98 3.03
C SER A 65 12.36 0.01 2.78
N LEU A 66 13.40 -0.01 3.61
CA LEU A 66 14.52 -0.95 3.50
C LEU A 66 14.07 -2.40 3.75
N GLY A 67 13.20 -2.60 4.73
CA GLY A 67 12.63 -3.90 5.06
C GLY A 67 11.73 -4.48 3.95
N ALA A 68 11.12 -3.64 3.12
CA ALA A 68 10.30 -4.08 2.00
C ALA A 68 11.13 -4.60 0.80
N ILE A 69 12.42 -4.21 0.68
CA ILE A 69 13.27 -4.58 -0.45
C ILE A 69 13.43 -6.11 -0.58
N PRO A 70 13.84 -6.86 0.47
CA PRO A 70 13.95 -8.32 0.38
C PRO A 70 12.63 -9.00 -0.01
N GLY A 71 11.50 -8.49 0.50
CA GLY A 71 10.17 -9.03 0.19
C GLY A 71 9.80 -8.93 -1.29
N SER A 72 10.37 -7.97 -2.01
CA SER A 72 10.17 -7.79 -3.46
C SER A 72 11.13 -8.62 -4.33
N LEU A 73 12.27 -9.03 -3.79
CA LEU A 73 13.32 -9.74 -4.55
C LEU A 73 13.29 -11.26 -4.33
N ILE A 74 12.88 -11.70 -3.14
CA ILE A 74 12.87 -13.11 -2.72
C ILE A 74 11.45 -13.66 -2.85
N PRO A 75 11.26 -14.89 -3.38
CA PRO A 75 9.93 -15.52 -3.44
C PRO A 75 9.22 -15.51 -2.08
N GLN A 76 7.97 -15.06 -2.04
CA GLN A 76 7.18 -14.96 -0.81
C GLN A 76 6.15 -16.08 -0.70
N GLN A 77 6.06 -16.67 0.49
CA GLN A 77 5.00 -17.57 0.91
C GLN A 77 3.68 -16.79 0.90
N GLY A 78 2.63 -17.40 0.33
CA GLY A 78 1.33 -16.74 0.12
C GLY A 78 1.15 -16.11 -1.26
N THR A 79 2.23 -15.81 -2.01
CA THR A 79 2.14 -15.35 -3.41
C THR A 79 2.40 -16.50 -4.39
N ASP A 80 3.48 -17.26 -4.20
CA ASP A 80 3.86 -18.37 -5.08
C ASP A 80 4.59 -19.44 -4.28
N GLU A 81 3.83 -20.38 -3.71
CA GLU A 81 4.37 -21.45 -2.88
C GLU A 81 5.29 -22.40 -3.66
N LEU A 82 5.04 -22.58 -4.96
CA LEU A 82 5.86 -23.42 -5.82
C LEU A 82 7.25 -22.82 -6.02
N LYS A 83 7.36 -21.51 -6.30
CA LYS A 83 8.66 -20.84 -6.40
C LYS A 83 9.45 -20.86 -5.09
N VAL A 84 8.76 -20.76 -3.94
CA VAL A 84 9.41 -20.89 -2.64
C VAL A 84 9.98 -22.29 -2.46
N GLN A 85 9.21 -23.34 -2.78
CA GLN A 85 9.70 -24.72 -2.66
C GLN A 85 10.85 -25.02 -3.63
N ASP A 86 10.72 -24.61 -4.89
CA ASP A 86 11.80 -24.75 -5.88
C ASP A 86 13.09 -24.05 -5.45
N PHE A 87 12.98 -22.86 -4.85
CA PHE A 87 14.13 -22.16 -4.28
C PHE A 87 14.77 -22.97 -3.13
N LYS A 88 13.95 -23.54 -2.23
CA LYS A 88 14.42 -24.35 -1.10
C LYS A 88 15.13 -25.62 -1.55
N ASP A 89 14.56 -26.29 -2.56
CA ASP A 89 15.12 -27.51 -3.15
C ASP A 89 16.45 -27.21 -3.87
N THR A 90 16.52 -26.07 -4.57
CA THR A 90 17.70 -25.65 -5.32
C THR A 90 18.82 -25.08 -4.42
N HIS A 91 18.49 -24.40 -3.32
CA HIS A 91 19.44 -23.68 -2.46
C HIS A 91 19.46 -24.22 -1.02
N THR A 92 20.00 -25.43 -0.84
CA THR A 92 20.03 -26.14 0.45
C THR A 92 20.80 -25.44 1.57
N THR A 93 21.73 -24.53 1.26
CA THR A 93 22.53 -23.76 2.25
C THR A 93 21.91 -22.41 2.63
N LEU A 94 21.35 -21.68 1.66
CA LEU A 94 20.73 -20.37 1.89
C LEU A 94 19.32 -20.49 2.47
N ALA A 95 18.56 -21.52 2.06
CA ALA A 95 17.18 -21.70 2.48
C ALA A 95 17.01 -21.73 4.00
N PRO A 96 17.81 -22.48 4.79
CA PRO A 96 17.70 -22.47 6.26
C PRO A 96 17.97 -21.11 6.89
N ILE A 97 18.85 -20.29 6.30
CA ILE A 97 19.18 -18.94 6.80
C ILE A 97 18.00 -18.00 6.52
N TYR A 98 17.47 -18.04 5.30
CA TYR A 98 16.36 -17.20 4.88
C TYR A 98 15.10 -17.53 5.67
N GLU A 99 14.87 -18.81 5.97
CA GLU A 99 13.77 -19.26 6.83
C GLU A 99 13.90 -18.69 8.26
N LYS A 100 15.10 -18.76 8.87
CA LYS A 100 15.35 -18.21 10.22
C LYS A 100 15.20 -16.69 10.29
N LEU A 101 15.59 -15.99 9.23
CA LEU A 101 15.44 -14.53 9.12
C LEU A 101 14.03 -14.10 8.69
N GLY A 102 13.16 -15.05 8.31
CA GLY A 102 11.81 -14.78 7.83
C GLY A 102 11.75 -14.12 6.43
N LEU A 103 12.76 -14.33 5.58
CA LEU A 103 12.87 -13.70 4.26
C LEU A 103 11.92 -14.28 3.21
N PHE A 104 11.35 -15.47 3.43
CA PHE A 104 10.29 -16.02 2.60
C PHE A 104 8.89 -15.53 3.01
N HIS A 105 8.78 -14.79 4.12
CA HIS A 105 7.52 -14.27 4.64
C HIS A 105 7.76 -12.92 5.32
N VAL A 106 8.44 -12.01 4.60
CA VAL A 106 8.93 -10.72 5.13
C VAL A 106 7.79 -9.92 5.73
N TYR A 107 6.65 -9.84 5.04
CA TYR A 107 5.50 -9.02 5.45
C TYR A 107 4.80 -9.51 6.72
N SER A 108 4.96 -10.79 7.08
CA SER A 108 4.45 -11.37 8.32
C SER A 108 5.56 -11.68 9.34
N SER A 109 6.81 -11.32 9.04
CA SER A 109 7.94 -11.54 9.93
C SER A 109 7.85 -10.66 11.18
N VAL A 110 8.44 -11.13 12.29
CA VAL A 110 8.42 -10.42 13.58
C VAL A 110 9.10 -9.05 13.48
N TRP A 111 10.23 -8.96 12.78
CA TRP A 111 11.00 -7.71 12.68
C TRP A 111 10.29 -6.67 11.80
N PHE A 112 9.68 -7.09 10.68
CA PHE A 112 8.92 -6.18 9.82
C PHE A 112 7.67 -5.67 10.53
N SER A 113 6.95 -6.59 11.20
CA SER A 113 5.78 -6.25 12.01
C SER A 113 6.13 -5.30 13.16
N ALA A 114 7.30 -5.45 13.79
CA ALA A 114 7.77 -4.54 14.83
C ALA A 114 7.97 -3.11 14.29
N ILE A 115 8.61 -2.96 13.12
CA ILE A 115 8.77 -1.63 12.48
C ILE A 115 7.40 -1.01 12.21
N TYR A 116 6.47 -1.78 11.63
CA TYR A 116 5.11 -1.35 11.34
C TYR A 116 4.34 -0.92 12.61
N ILE A 117 4.39 -1.71 13.68
CA ILE A 117 3.70 -1.40 14.95
C ILE A 117 4.32 -0.16 15.60
N LEU A 118 5.65 -0.03 15.61
CA LEU A 118 6.32 1.15 16.15
C LEU A 118 5.96 2.41 15.36
N LEU A 119 5.87 2.31 14.03
CA LEU A 119 5.41 3.40 13.17
C LEU A 119 3.96 3.79 13.50
N PHE A 120 3.09 2.80 13.69
CA PHE A 120 1.69 3.02 14.05
C PHE A 120 1.54 3.72 15.41
N VAL A 121 2.24 3.23 16.44
CA VAL A 121 2.29 3.85 17.77
C VAL A 121 2.86 5.27 17.69
N SER A 122 3.91 5.47 16.88
CA SER A 122 4.51 6.79 16.66
C SER A 122 3.51 7.76 16.04
N LEU A 123 2.77 7.33 15.01
CA LEU A 123 1.75 8.13 14.34
C LEU A 123 0.63 8.56 15.32
N ILE A 124 0.12 7.62 16.12
CA ILE A 124 -0.88 7.90 17.17
C ILE A 124 -0.30 8.86 18.23
N GLY A 125 0.93 8.60 18.67
CA GLY A 125 1.61 9.42 19.65
C GLY A 125 1.84 10.86 19.18
N CYS A 126 2.05 11.07 17.89
CA CYS A 126 2.15 12.39 17.28
C CYS A 126 0.80 13.09 17.13
N ILE A 127 -0.28 12.33 16.85
CA ILE A 127 -1.59 12.90 16.55
C ILE A 127 -2.34 13.37 17.80
N VAL A 128 -2.31 12.58 18.88
CA VAL A 128 -3.14 12.84 20.07
C VAL A 128 -2.86 14.21 20.69
N PRO A 129 -1.59 14.61 20.95
CA PRO A 129 -1.30 15.95 21.48
C PRO A 129 -1.67 17.06 20.49
N ARG A 130 -1.46 16.82 19.20
CA ARG A 130 -1.74 17.79 18.13
C ARG A 130 -3.24 18.05 17.98
N THR A 131 -4.07 17.03 18.10
CA THR A 131 -5.53 17.15 18.13
C THR A 131 -5.96 18.06 19.28
N TRP A 132 -5.41 17.85 20.48
CA TRP A 132 -5.72 18.68 21.65
C TRP A 132 -5.31 20.13 21.45
N GLN A 133 -4.10 20.37 20.94
CA GLN A 133 -3.62 21.73 20.64
C GLN A 133 -4.51 22.42 19.59
N PHE A 134 -4.93 21.70 18.55
CA PHE A 134 -5.81 22.23 17.52
C PHE A 134 -7.20 22.60 18.08
N VAL A 135 -7.79 21.75 18.92
CA VAL A 135 -9.04 22.06 19.62
C VAL A 135 -8.88 23.32 20.50
N GLY A 136 -7.75 23.47 21.17
CA GLY A 136 -7.41 24.69 21.91
C GLY A 136 -7.32 25.94 21.02
N GLN A 137 -6.67 25.84 19.85
CA GLN A 137 -6.56 26.94 18.88
C GLN A 137 -7.91 27.35 18.29
N LEU A 138 -8.79 26.38 17.99
CA LEU A 138 -10.15 26.67 17.54
C LEU A 138 -10.93 27.47 18.59
N ARG A 139 -10.69 27.23 19.88
CA ARG A 139 -11.34 27.97 20.98
C ARG A 139 -10.67 29.32 21.30
N GLY A 140 -9.36 29.46 21.08
CA GLY A 140 -8.57 30.66 21.39
C GLY A 140 -8.88 31.88 20.51
N ARG A 141 -8.47 33.08 20.95
CA ARG A 141 -8.58 34.33 20.18
C ARG A 141 -7.40 34.49 19.20
N PRO A 142 -7.53 35.26 18.11
CA PRO A 142 -6.39 35.62 17.27
C PRO A 142 -5.26 36.26 18.11
N PRO A 143 -3.99 35.93 17.85
CA PRO A 143 -2.87 36.47 18.62
C PRO A 143 -2.66 37.96 18.36
N ALA A 144 -2.25 38.69 19.41
CA ALA A 144 -1.97 40.12 19.35
C ALA A 144 -0.91 40.49 18.27
N ALA A 145 -0.94 41.75 17.83
CA ALA A 145 0.01 42.28 16.87
C ALA A 145 1.47 42.17 17.37
N PRO A 146 2.42 41.73 16.52
CA PRO A 146 3.85 41.82 16.83
C PRO A 146 4.27 43.26 17.12
N LYS A 147 5.30 43.44 17.97
CA LYS A 147 5.81 44.78 18.31
C LYS A 147 6.22 45.59 17.07
N ARG A 148 6.83 44.94 16.07
CA ARG A 148 7.33 45.55 14.82
C ARG A 148 6.60 44.95 13.61
N LEU A 149 5.57 45.63 13.11
CA LEU A 149 4.81 45.20 11.92
C LEU A 149 5.63 45.36 10.62
N THR A 150 6.54 46.32 10.58
CA THR A 150 7.46 46.59 9.45
C THR A 150 8.38 45.42 9.07
N ARG A 151 8.52 44.40 9.94
CA ARG A 151 9.32 43.19 9.65
C ARG A 151 8.52 42.08 8.96
N LEU A 152 7.21 42.27 8.79
CA LEU A 152 6.37 41.26 8.15
C LEU A 152 6.47 41.36 6.63
N PRO A 153 6.43 40.24 5.89
CA PRO A 153 6.63 40.23 4.43
C PRO A 153 5.63 41.07 3.65
N ALA A 154 4.41 41.26 4.17
CA ALA A 154 3.41 42.14 3.61
C ALA A 154 3.07 43.22 4.65
N TYR A 155 3.39 44.47 4.33
CA TYR A 155 3.20 45.62 5.22
C TYR A 155 2.83 46.86 4.39
N THR A 156 1.90 47.65 4.89
CA THR A 156 1.55 48.97 4.35
C THR A 156 1.20 49.94 5.47
N THR A 157 1.37 51.23 5.21
CA THR A 157 1.12 52.29 6.18
C THR A 157 0.62 53.55 5.49
N TRP A 158 -0.28 54.28 6.16
CA TRP A 158 -0.73 55.60 5.72
C TRP A 158 -1.18 56.43 6.93
N ARG A 159 -1.42 57.72 6.71
CA ARG A 159 -1.76 58.70 7.75
C ARG A 159 -3.17 59.24 7.50
N THR A 160 -4.02 59.30 8.52
CA THR A 160 -5.43 59.69 8.38
C THR A 160 -5.88 60.60 9.53
N ASP A 161 -6.86 61.45 9.26
CA ASP A 161 -7.48 62.32 10.28
C ASP A 161 -8.47 61.53 11.17
N ALA A 162 -8.90 60.35 10.73
CA ALA A 162 -9.77 59.46 11.50
C ALA A 162 -9.13 59.08 12.86
N SER A 163 -9.94 58.95 13.91
CA SER A 163 -9.44 58.54 15.22
C SER A 163 -8.99 57.06 15.20
N PRO A 164 -8.04 56.64 16.07
CA PRO A 164 -7.63 55.25 16.17
C PRO A 164 -8.81 54.27 16.37
N GLU A 165 -9.82 54.67 17.13
CA GLU A 165 -11.02 53.89 17.41
C GLU A 165 -11.88 53.71 16.15
N GLN A 166 -12.05 54.77 15.35
CA GLN A 166 -12.79 54.71 14.08
C GLN A 166 -12.09 53.78 13.08
N VAL A 167 -10.75 53.83 13.01
CA VAL A 167 -9.96 52.93 12.16
C VAL A 167 -10.09 51.47 12.63
N ASN A 168 -10.01 51.23 13.94
CA ASN A 168 -10.14 49.89 14.51
C ASN A 168 -11.56 49.31 14.28
N GLU A 169 -12.61 50.11 14.46
CA GLU A 169 -14.00 49.68 14.19
C GLU A 169 -14.21 49.35 12.71
N ALA A 170 -13.73 50.22 11.81
CA ALA A 170 -13.79 50.00 10.37
C ALA A 170 -13.03 48.74 9.94
N ALA A 171 -11.82 48.53 10.48
CA ALA A 171 -11.01 47.35 10.22
C ALA A 171 -11.69 46.08 10.74
N LEU A 172 -12.28 46.11 11.93
CA LEU A 172 -12.98 44.97 12.52
C LEU A 172 -14.20 44.57 11.70
N ALA A 173 -14.99 45.54 11.24
CA ALA A 173 -16.13 45.32 10.35
C ALA A 173 -15.71 44.72 9.00
N LEU A 174 -14.68 45.29 8.36
CA LEU A 174 -14.14 44.81 7.09
C LEU A 174 -13.65 43.36 7.20
N LEU A 175 -12.87 43.07 8.24
CA LEU A 175 -12.29 41.74 8.45
C LEU A 175 -13.40 40.70 8.72
N LYS A 176 -14.44 41.04 9.49
CA LYS A 176 -15.62 40.19 9.68
C LYS A 176 -16.36 39.93 8.37
N GLN A 177 -16.58 40.96 7.54
CA GLN A 177 -17.24 40.83 6.24
C GLN A 177 -16.46 39.89 5.31
N ARG A 178 -15.13 39.95 5.35
CA ARG A 178 -14.24 39.03 4.60
C ARG A 178 -14.09 37.64 5.25
N ARG A 179 -14.91 37.32 6.26
CA ARG A 179 -14.93 36.05 7.02
C ARG A 179 -13.63 35.75 7.76
N PHE A 180 -12.91 36.78 8.18
CA PHE A 180 -11.84 36.61 9.16
C PHE A 180 -12.44 36.51 10.55
N ARG A 181 -11.82 35.69 11.40
CA ARG A 181 -12.05 35.78 12.83
C ARG A 181 -11.21 36.95 13.34
N SER A 182 -11.84 38.05 13.71
CA SER A 182 -11.18 39.27 14.16
C SER A 182 -11.54 39.63 15.61
N HIS A 183 -10.59 40.22 16.32
CA HIS A 183 -10.78 40.74 17.66
C HIS A 183 -9.84 41.92 17.91
N GLU A 184 -10.26 42.86 18.74
CA GLU A 184 -9.42 43.97 19.18
C GLU A 184 -8.60 43.53 20.41
N VAL A 185 -7.28 43.76 20.37
CA VAL A 185 -6.35 43.44 21.44
C VAL A 185 -5.28 44.54 21.50
N GLY A 186 -5.18 45.22 22.64
CA GLY A 186 -4.11 46.20 22.89
C GLY A 186 -4.06 47.36 21.89
N GLY A 187 -5.23 47.90 21.50
CA GLY A 187 -5.34 49.01 20.54
C GLY A 187 -5.10 48.62 19.08
N SER A 188 -5.06 47.32 18.77
CA SER A 188 -4.90 46.78 17.41
C SER A 188 -5.98 45.75 17.12
N VAL A 189 -6.38 45.64 15.85
CA VAL A 189 -7.26 44.56 15.37
C VAL A 189 -6.41 43.41 14.87
N ALA A 190 -6.55 42.26 15.52
CA ALA A 190 -5.93 41.01 15.10
C ALA A 190 -6.96 40.12 14.40
N ALA A 191 -6.61 39.60 13.23
CA ALA A 191 -7.49 38.76 12.44
C ALA A 191 -6.77 37.53 11.88
N GLU A 192 -7.49 36.42 11.77
CA GLU A 192 -6.98 35.21 11.14
C GLU A 192 -8.02 34.45 10.33
N LYS A 193 -7.55 33.70 9.33
CA LYS A 193 -8.36 32.88 8.43
C LYS A 193 -7.57 31.66 7.95
N GLY A 194 -8.29 30.57 7.63
CA GLY A 194 -7.68 29.36 7.04
C GLY A 194 -7.46 28.19 8.00
N TYR A 195 -8.18 28.11 9.13
CA TYR A 195 -8.15 26.99 10.08
C TYR A 195 -8.42 25.60 9.47
N LEU A 196 -9.12 25.57 8.33
CA LEU A 196 -9.36 24.34 7.57
C LEU A 196 -8.06 23.69 7.07
N ARG A 197 -6.95 24.44 6.98
CA ARG A 197 -5.64 23.89 6.68
C ARG A 197 -5.17 22.94 7.78
N GLU A 198 -5.15 23.41 9.03
CA GLU A 198 -4.77 22.56 10.16
C GLU A 198 -5.76 21.41 10.38
N ALA A 199 -7.06 21.65 10.15
CA ALA A 199 -8.08 20.61 10.16
C ALA A 199 -7.81 19.54 9.09
N GLY A 200 -7.47 19.94 7.86
CA GLY A 200 -7.13 19.02 6.77
C GLY A 200 -5.90 18.20 7.08
N ASN A 201 -4.84 18.82 7.60
CA ASN A 201 -3.65 18.09 8.04
C ASN A 201 -3.99 17.07 9.14
N LEU A 202 -4.82 17.45 10.12
CA LEU A 202 -5.24 16.54 11.18
C LEU A 202 -6.08 15.39 10.62
N ALA A 203 -7.07 15.69 9.76
CA ALA A 203 -7.90 14.71 9.10
C ALA A 203 -7.06 13.70 8.29
N PHE A 204 -6.03 14.16 7.58
CA PHE A 204 -5.09 13.29 6.87
C PHE A 204 -4.44 12.27 7.81
N HIS A 205 -3.91 12.70 8.96
CA HIS A 205 -3.26 11.79 9.90
C HIS A 205 -4.26 10.83 10.56
N ILE A 206 -5.47 11.31 10.90
CA ILE A 206 -6.54 10.45 11.45
C ILE A 206 -6.93 9.40 10.41
N ALA A 207 -7.07 9.82 9.15
CA ALA A 207 -7.43 8.94 8.04
C ALA A 207 -6.38 7.86 7.79
N LEU A 208 -5.07 8.17 7.95
CA LEU A 208 -4.01 7.16 7.92
C LEU A 208 -4.17 6.14 9.06
N ILE A 209 -4.52 6.58 10.28
CA ILE A 209 -4.78 5.65 11.39
C ILE A 209 -5.98 4.75 11.09
N VAL A 210 -7.08 5.32 10.59
CA VAL A 210 -8.27 4.55 10.18
C VAL A 210 -7.90 3.52 9.11
N LEU A 211 -7.10 3.91 8.12
CA LEU A 211 -6.63 3.01 7.08
C LEU A 211 -5.80 1.86 7.66
N LEU A 212 -4.84 2.17 8.54
CA LEU A 212 -3.99 1.16 9.19
C LEU A 212 -4.79 0.21 10.09
N LEU A 213 -5.77 0.72 10.83
CA LEU A 213 -6.70 -0.10 11.62
C LEU A 213 -7.58 -0.98 10.75
N ALA A 214 -8.08 -0.44 9.63
CA ALA A 214 -8.88 -1.19 8.68
C ALA A 214 -8.09 -2.34 8.05
N PHE A 215 -6.84 -2.10 7.66
CA PHE A 215 -5.94 -3.15 7.16
C PHE A 215 -5.61 -4.19 8.25
N ALA A 216 -5.30 -3.75 9.47
CA ALA A 216 -5.02 -4.66 10.57
C ALA A 216 -6.23 -5.56 10.89
N ALA A 217 -7.42 -4.98 11.00
CA ALA A 217 -8.66 -5.74 11.18
C ALA A 217 -8.92 -6.67 9.97
N GLY A 218 -8.72 -6.17 8.76
CA GLY A 218 -8.84 -6.97 7.54
C GLY A 218 -7.93 -8.19 7.55
N GLN A 219 -6.67 -8.07 7.98
CA GLN A 219 -5.75 -9.20 8.06
C GLN A 219 -6.08 -10.15 9.22
N LEU A 220 -6.45 -9.63 10.39
CA LEU A 220 -6.70 -10.45 11.59
C LEU A 220 -7.99 -11.27 11.50
N PHE A 221 -9.02 -10.74 10.83
CA PHE A 221 -10.34 -11.37 10.72
C PHE A 221 -10.64 -11.87 9.29
N LYS A 222 -9.64 -11.87 8.39
CA LYS A 222 -9.79 -12.40 7.04
C LYS A 222 -9.99 -13.91 7.06
N SER A 223 -10.81 -14.39 6.12
CA SER A 223 -10.78 -15.78 5.68
C SER A 223 -10.71 -15.85 4.17
N GLU A 224 -9.96 -16.82 3.66
CA GLU A 224 -9.79 -17.07 2.24
C GLU A 224 -9.60 -18.57 2.01
N GLY A 225 -10.27 -19.12 1.00
CA GLY A 225 -9.99 -20.47 0.56
C GLY A 225 -10.32 -20.69 -0.90
N GLY A 226 -9.59 -21.63 -1.51
CA GLY A 226 -9.79 -22.07 -2.88
C GLY A 226 -10.63 -23.33 -2.96
N LYS A 227 -11.43 -23.43 -4.03
CA LYS A 227 -12.10 -24.68 -4.40
C LYS A 227 -12.26 -24.82 -5.90
N LEU A 228 -11.82 -25.96 -6.45
CA LEU A 228 -12.21 -26.40 -7.79
C LEU A 228 -13.55 -27.14 -7.74
N ILE A 229 -14.51 -26.72 -8.55
CA ILE A 229 -15.85 -27.32 -8.64
C ILE A 229 -16.11 -27.74 -10.08
N MET A 230 -16.52 -29.00 -10.26
CA MET A 230 -16.93 -29.51 -11.57
C MET A 230 -18.38 -29.16 -11.88
N GLU A 231 -18.70 -29.10 -13.16
CA GLU A 231 -20.07 -28.89 -13.63
C GLU A 231 -21.02 -29.99 -13.10
N GLY A 232 -22.10 -29.52 -12.46
CA GLY A 232 -23.09 -30.34 -11.76
C GLY A 232 -22.87 -30.43 -10.25
N ASP A 233 -21.65 -30.13 -9.77
CA ASP A 233 -21.28 -30.28 -8.36
C ASP A 233 -21.49 -28.98 -7.58
N GLY A 234 -21.60 -29.13 -6.26
CA GLY A 234 -21.86 -28.04 -5.33
C GLY A 234 -20.75 -27.82 -4.32
N PHE A 235 -20.84 -26.67 -3.66
CA PHE A 235 -19.99 -26.24 -2.56
C PHE A 235 -20.88 -25.71 -1.45
N SER A 236 -20.53 -26.04 -0.21
CA SER A 236 -21.10 -25.43 0.99
C SER A 236 -19.97 -24.77 1.77
N ASN A 237 -20.20 -23.55 2.26
CA ASN A 237 -19.17 -22.76 2.94
C ASN A 237 -18.82 -23.32 4.33
N THR A 238 -18.07 -24.42 4.33
CA THR A 238 -17.62 -25.17 5.50
C THR A 238 -16.17 -25.58 5.30
N LEU A 239 -15.39 -25.66 6.37
CA LEU A 239 -13.94 -25.86 6.29
C LEU A 239 -13.53 -27.10 5.47
N THR A 240 -14.30 -28.19 5.57
CA THR A 240 -14.00 -29.47 4.89
C THR A 240 -14.23 -29.44 3.37
N GLN A 241 -14.87 -28.39 2.86
CA GLN A 241 -15.15 -28.26 1.42
C GLN A 241 -14.02 -27.54 0.67
N TYR A 242 -13.11 -26.86 1.36
CA TYR A 242 -11.99 -26.14 0.76
C TYR A 242 -10.85 -27.06 0.37
N ASP A 243 -10.22 -26.79 -0.77
CA ASP A 243 -8.98 -27.48 -1.19
C ASP A 243 -7.77 -26.91 -0.45
N ASP A 244 -7.80 -25.60 -0.19
CA ASP A 244 -6.88 -24.85 0.64
C ASP A 244 -7.64 -23.78 1.43
N PHE A 245 -7.21 -23.48 2.66
CA PHE A 245 -7.85 -22.47 3.50
C PHE A 245 -6.82 -21.74 4.35
N LYS A 246 -6.91 -20.40 4.34
CA LYS A 246 -6.07 -19.47 5.10
C LYS A 246 -6.97 -18.50 5.85
N SER A 247 -6.57 -18.16 7.05
CA SER A 247 -7.31 -17.19 7.87
C SER A 247 -6.39 -16.36 8.74
N GLY A 248 -6.90 -15.20 9.14
CA GLY A 248 -6.27 -14.35 10.14
C GLY A 248 -6.30 -14.99 11.53
N SER A 249 -5.39 -14.55 12.40
CA SER A 249 -5.20 -15.14 13.73
C SER A 249 -6.38 -14.95 14.69
N LEU A 250 -7.30 -14.03 14.40
CA LEU A 250 -8.51 -13.78 15.20
C LEU A 250 -9.79 -14.33 14.55
N PHE A 251 -9.68 -15.01 13.40
CA PHE A 251 -10.82 -15.62 12.73
C PHE A 251 -11.17 -16.96 13.39
N SER A 252 -12.46 -17.19 13.64
CA SER A 252 -12.98 -18.49 14.04
C SER A 252 -13.73 -19.17 12.89
N THR A 253 -13.60 -20.49 12.75
CA THR A 253 -14.32 -21.25 11.71
C THR A 253 -15.83 -21.20 11.83
N ASP A 254 -16.35 -20.92 13.03
CA ASP A 254 -17.79 -20.71 13.28
C ASP A 254 -18.31 -19.39 12.68
N GLU A 255 -17.40 -18.49 12.26
CA GLU A 255 -17.73 -17.23 11.58
C GLU A 255 -17.87 -17.39 10.06
N LEU A 256 -17.72 -18.61 9.53
CA LEU A 256 -18.00 -18.90 8.12
C LEU A 256 -19.49 -18.65 7.84
N GLU A 257 -19.75 -17.75 6.91
CA GLU A 257 -21.11 -17.41 6.50
C GLU A 257 -21.82 -18.64 5.92
N PRO A 258 -23.00 -19.04 6.41
CA PRO A 258 -23.72 -20.18 5.87
C PRO A 258 -24.28 -19.84 4.49
N PHE A 259 -23.66 -20.37 3.44
CA PHE A 259 -24.20 -20.34 2.08
C PHE A 259 -23.70 -21.56 1.30
N SER A 260 -24.41 -21.88 0.22
CA SER A 260 -23.98 -22.91 -0.73
C SER A 260 -24.21 -22.45 -2.16
N PHE A 261 -23.44 -23.00 -3.09
CA PHE A 261 -23.68 -22.80 -4.50
C PHE A 261 -23.32 -24.04 -5.31
N ARG A 262 -23.98 -24.21 -6.46
CA ARG A 262 -23.76 -25.29 -7.41
C ARG A 262 -23.40 -24.74 -8.77
N LEU A 263 -22.32 -25.26 -9.35
CA LEU A 263 -21.91 -24.91 -10.70
C LEU A 263 -22.83 -25.59 -11.70
N ARG A 264 -23.64 -24.81 -12.40
CA ARG A 264 -24.57 -25.29 -13.42
C ARG A 264 -23.90 -25.49 -14.77
N GLY A 265 -22.86 -24.71 -15.04
CA GLY A 265 -22.12 -24.73 -16.29
C GLY A 265 -21.17 -23.55 -16.39
N PHE A 266 -20.28 -23.60 -17.37
CA PHE A 266 -19.31 -22.56 -17.66
C PHE A 266 -19.47 -22.05 -19.09
N GLU A 267 -19.37 -20.75 -19.28
CA GLU A 267 -19.45 -20.11 -20.59
C GLU A 267 -18.15 -19.35 -20.85
N GLY A 268 -17.32 -19.95 -21.73
CA GLY A 268 -16.05 -19.39 -22.19
C GLY A 268 -16.10 -19.16 -23.70
N THR A 269 -16.00 -17.91 -24.15
CA THR A 269 -15.84 -17.58 -25.57
C THR A 269 -14.49 -16.93 -25.82
N TYR A 270 -13.91 -17.18 -26.99
CA TYR A 270 -12.56 -16.73 -27.32
C TYR A 270 -12.56 -16.00 -28.67
N GLU A 271 -11.66 -15.04 -28.83
CA GLU A 271 -11.45 -14.38 -30.10
C GLU A 271 -10.97 -15.37 -31.16
N MET A 272 -11.61 -15.39 -32.31
CA MET A 272 -11.41 -16.42 -33.33
C MET A 272 -10.32 -16.03 -34.34
N SER A 273 -10.00 -14.75 -34.47
CA SER A 273 -9.09 -14.23 -35.51
C SER A 273 -8.32 -12.99 -35.07
N GLY A 274 -7.31 -12.62 -35.87
CA GLY A 274 -6.50 -11.42 -35.62
C GLY A 274 -5.43 -11.60 -34.53
N PRO A 275 -4.78 -10.51 -34.13
CA PRO A 275 -3.69 -10.53 -33.15
C PRO A 275 -4.10 -11.09 -31.78
N GLU A 276 -5.37 -10.91 -31.41
CA GLU A 276 -5.95 -11.34 -30.14
C GLU A 276 -6.53 -12.76 -30.18
N ARG A 277 -6.27 -13.54 -31.24
CA ARG A 277 -6.81 -14.90 -31.38
C ARG A 277 -6.47 -15.76 -30.16
N GLY A 278 -7.50 -16.36 -29.56
CA GLY A 278 -7.38 -17.18 -28.35
C GLY A 278 -7.58 -16.41 -27.04
N THR A 279 -7.63 -15.07 -27.08
CA THR A 279 -7.96 -14.26 -25.89
C THR A 279 -9.43 -14.45 -25.50
N ALA A 280 -9.70 -14.63 -24.21
CA ALA A 280 -11.06 -14.77 -23.70
C ALA A 280 -11.89 -13.49 -23.90
N ARG A 281 -13.13 -13.64 -24.34
CA ARG A 281 -14.14 -12.58 -24.53
C ARG A 281 -15.26 -12.67 -23.48
N THR A 282 -15.70 -13.89 -23.20
CA THR A 282 -16.68 -14.20 -22.15
C THR A 282 -16.07 -15.24 -21.23
N TYR A 283 -16.24 -15.07 -19.93
CA TYR A 283 -15.73 -15.97 -18.91
C TYR A 283 -16.68 -15.95 -17.71
N LYS A 284 -17.71 -16.80 -17.78
CA LYS A 284 -18.84 -16.79 -16.82
C LYS A 284 -19.08 -18.18 -16.26
N ALA A 285 -19.14 -18.27 -14.93
CA ALA A 285 -19.61 -19.46 -14.24
C ALA A 285 -21.09 -19.26 -13.85
N HIS A 286 -21.98 -20.05 -14.44
CA HIS A 286 -23.40 -20.02 -14.11
C HIS A 286 -23.62 -20.85 -12.85
N VAL A 287 -24.10 -20.20 -11.79
CA VAL A 287 -24.32 -20.84 -10.49
C VAL A 287 -25.76 -20.69 -10.02
N THR A 288 -26.20 -21.69 -9.27
CA THR A 288 -27.37 -21.59 -8.39
C THR A 288 -26.87 -21.54 -6.96
N TYR A 289 -27.31 -20.57 -6.16
CA TYR A 289 -26.83 -20.38 -4.79
C TYR A 289 -27.97 -20.15 -3.81
N THR A 290 -27.73 -20.47 -2.54
CA THR A 290 -28.65 -20.27 -1.41
C THR A 290 -27.94 -19.49 -0.31
N GLU A 291 -28.66 -18.57 0.33
CA GLU A 291 -28.19 -17.79 1.48
C GLU A 291 -28.77 -18.44 2.75
N GLY A 292 -27.94 -18.72 3.75
CA GLY A 292 -28.31 -19.54 4.90
C GLY A 292 -28.36 -21.04 4.58
N VAL A 293 -28.87 -21.82 5.52
CA VAL A 293 -28.97 -23.29 5.40
C VAL A 293 -30.13 -23.69 4.48
N ASP A 294 -31.28 -23.00 4.58
CA ASP A 294 -32.53 -23.36 3.88
C ASP A 294 -33.10 -22.21 3.03
N GLY A 295 -32.24 -21.28 2.59
CA GLY A 295 -32.66 -20.16 1.76
C GLY A 295 -33.16 -20.59 0.37
N PRO A 296 -33.98 -19.77 -0.31
CA PRO A 296 -34.43 -20.05 -1.66
C PRO A 296 -33.27 -20.04 -2.67
N GLU A 297 -33.31 -20.96 -3.65
CA GLU A 297 -32.29 -21.05 -4.71
C GLU A 297 -32.39 -19.85 -5.66
N LYS A 298 -31.29 -19.10 -5.78
CA LYS A 298 -31.14 -17.94 -6.68
C LYS A 298 -30.15 -18.28 -7.80
N LYS A 299 -30.35 -17.71 -8.98
CA LYS A 299 -29.42 -17.87 -10.12
C LYS A 299 -28.54 -16.64 -10.26
N LYS A 300 -27.25 -16.84 -10.51
CA LYS A 300 -26.30 -15.75 -10.82
C LYS A 300 -25.20 -16.26 -11.73
N ALA A 301 -24.62 -15.37 -12.53
CA ALA A 301 -23.37 -15.63 -13.23
C ALA A 301 -22.23 -14.94 -12.48
N ILE A 302 -21.18 -15.69 -12.14
CA ILE A 302 -19.94 -15.16 -11.58
C ILE A 302 -19.00 -14.87 -12.76
N GLU A 303 -18.50 -13.64 -12.84
CA GLU A 303 -17.56 -13.18 -13.88
C GLU A 303 -16.25 -12.71 -13.21
N VAL A 304 -15.15 -12.61 -13.98
CA VAL A 304 -13.81 -12.24 -13.48
C VAL A 304 -13.83 -10.98 -12.60
N ASN A 305 -14.61 -9.96 -12.97
CA ASN A 305 -14.74 -8.70 -12.24
C ASN A 305 -16.12 -8.51 -11.58
N LYS A 306 -16.96 -9.56 -11.55
CA LYS A 306 -18.30 -9.52 -10.94
C LYS A 306 -18.49 -10.76 -10.06
N PRO A 307 -17.93 -10.75 -8.83
CA PRO A 307 -18.08 -11.86 -7.91
C PRO A 307 -19.54 -12.07 -7.48
N LEU A 308 -19.84 -13.28 -7.00
CA LEU A 308 -21.01 -13.49 -6.15
C LEU A 308 -20.68 -12.92 -4.76
N GLU A 309 -21.59 -12.14 -4.19
CA GLU A 309 -21.43 -11.55 -2.86
C GLU A 309 -22.57 -12.06 -1.99
N VAL A 310 -22.23 -12.64 -0.84
CA VAL A 310 -23.18 -13.19 0.14
C VAL A 310 -22.74 -12.74 1.53
N ASN A 311 -23.50 -11.85 2.16
CA ASN A 311 -23.28 -11.35 3.53
C ASN A 311 -21.82 -10.93 3.84
N GLY A 312 -21.18 -10.23 2.88
CA GLY A 312 -19.80 -9.75 2.99
C GLY A 312 -18.72 -10.76 2.59
N THR A 313 -19.09 -12.00 2.26
CA THR A 313 -18.22 -12.99 1.62
C THR A 313 -18.32 -12.85 0.10
N LYS A 314 -17.19 -12.89 -0.59
CA LYS A 314 -17.09 -12.77 -2.04
C LYS A 314 -16.56 -14.06 -2.64
N VAL A 315 -17.20 -14.52 -3.70
CA VAL A 315 -16.81 -15.70 -4.48
C VAL A 315 -16.34 -15.22 -5.84
N TYR A 316 -15.02 -15.26 -6.04
CA TYR A 316 -14.35 -14.87 -7.27
C TYR A 316 -14.12 -16.07 -8.16
N LEU A 317 -14.31 -15.89 -9.46
CA LEU A 317 -13.92 -16.86 -10.48
C LEU A 317 -12.44 -16.63 -10.83
N ILE A 318 -11.57 -17.58 -10.49
CA ILE A 318 -10.12 -17.45 -10.68
C ILE A 318 -9.54 -18.40 -11.74
N GLY A 319 -10.30 -19.40 -12.17
CA GLY A 319 -9.84 -20.30 -13.22
C GLY A 319 -10.95 -21.18 -13.78
N HIS A 320 -10.66 -21.81 -14.92
CA HIS A 320 -11.50 -22.84 -15.52
C HIS A 320 -10.64 -23.82 -16.32
N GLY A 321 -11.21 -25.00 -16.55
CA GLY A 321 -10.64 -25.99 -17.45
C GLY A 321 -11.63 -27.07 -17.80
N TYR A 322 -11.11 -28.13 -18.42
CA TYR A 322 -11.90 -29.25 -18.88
C TYR A 322 -11.66 -30.49 -18.00
N ALA A 323 -12.71 -31.29 -17.86
CA ALA A 323 -12.69 -32.60 -17.22
C ALA A 323 -13.12 -33.68 -18.23
N PRO A 324 -12.17 -34.27 -18.98
CA PRO A 324 -12.45 -35.38 -19.87
C PRO A 324 -13.10 -36.55 -19.11
N THR A 325 -14.18 -37.10 -19.66
CA THR A 325 -14.79 -38.29 -19.11
C THR A 325 -14.13 -39.53 -19.68
N VAL A 326 -13.77 -40.47 -18.80
CA VAL A 326 -13.19 -41.75 -19.20
C VAL A 326 -13.99 -42.91 -18.62
N THR A 327 -14.08 -44.00 -19.38
CA THR A 327 -14.59 -45.29 -18.89
C THR A 327 -13.43 -46.27 -18.82
N VAL A 328 -13.18 -46.83 -17.64
CA VAL A 328 -12.21 -47.90 -17.41
C VAL A 328 -12.94 -49.24 -17.29
N ARG A 329 -12.48 -50.23 -18.05
CA ARG A 329 -12.95 -51.61 -18.02
C ARG A 329 -11.84 -52.53 -17.56
N ASP A 330 -12.19 -53.49 -16.71
CA ASP A 330 -11.25 -54.49 -16.18
C ASP A 330 -10.87 -55.57 -17.21
N GLY A 331 -10.01 -56.51 -16.82
CA GLY A 331 -9.55 -57.60 -17.69
C GLY A 331 -10.65 -58.56 -18.17
N ARG A 332 -11.85 -58.47 -17.59
CA ARG A 332 -13.04 -59.26 -17.95
C ARG A 332 -14.07 -58.42 -18.71
N GLY A 333 -13.77 -57.16 -19.03
CA GLY A 333 -14.62 -56.25 -19.78
C GLY A 333 -15.67 -55.51 -18.92
N LYS A 334 -15.70 -55.72 -17.60
CA LYS A 334 -16.63 -55.03 -16.69
C LYS A 334 -16.20 -53.58 -16.51
N VAL A 335 -17.14 -52.64 -16.57
CA VAL A 335 -16.89 -51.24 -16.21
C VAL A 335 -16.57 -51.15 -14.72
N VAL A 336 -15.38 -50.64 -14.40
CA VAL A 336 -14.94 -50.44 -13.01
C VAL A 336 -15.02 -48.99 -12.58
N SER A 337 -14.92 -48.05 -13.53
CA SER A 337 -15.10 -46.63 -13.27
C SER A 337 -15.55 -45.91 -14.53
N ARG A 338 -16.47 -44.95 -14.37
CA ARG A 338 -16.77 -43.91 -15.35
C ARG A 338 -16.69 -42.59 -14.62
N VAL A 339 -15.70 -41.76 -14.95
CA VAL A 339 -15.39 -40.55 -14.17
C VAL A 339 -14.95 -39.42 -15.09
N SER A 340 -15.38 -38.20 -14.79
CA SER A 340 -14.85 -36.97 -15.37
C SER A 340 -13.70 -36.49 -14.48
N VAL A 341 -12.51 -36.34 -15.04
CA VAL A 341 -11.30 -36.02 -14.24
C VAL A 341 -10.85 -34.60 -14.55
N PRO A 342 -10.84 -33.68 -13.57
CA PRO A 342 -10.34 -32.32 -13.79
C PRO A 342 -8.84 -32.36 -14.09
N LEU A 343 -8.45 -31.79 -15.23
CA LEU A 343 -7.05 -31.64 -15.61
C LEU A 343 -6.68 -30.16 -15.56
N LEU A 344 -5.52 -29.85 -14.98
CA LEU A 344 -5.09 -28.49 -14.69
C LEU A 344 -4.34 -27.88 -15.89
N PRO A 345 -4.72 -26.69 -16.38
CA PRO A 345 -4.03 -26.01 -17.47
C PRO A 345 -2.59 -25.67 -17.09
N ILE A 346 -1.68 -25.81 -18.05
CA ILE A 346 -0.27 -25.41 -17.94
C ILE A 346 0.12 -24.30 -18.90
N ASP A 347 -0.82 -23.88 -19.76
CA ASP A 347 -0.67 -22.74 -20.66
C ASP A 347 -2.02 -22.02 -20.87
N SER A 348 -1.98 -20.88 -21.55
CA SER A 348 -3.18 -20.08 -21.87
C SER A 348 -4.04 -20.70 -22.99
N MET A 349 -3.50 -21.66 -23.75
CA MET A 349 -4.21 -22.35 -24.83
C MET A 349 -5.04 -23.54 -24.32
N GLY A 350 -5.05 -23.79 -23.00
CA GLY A 350 -5.84 -24.83 -22.37
C GLY A 350 -5.20 -26.22 -22.44
N THR A 351 -3.92 -26.33 -22.80
CA THR A 351 -3.17 -27.57 -22.61
C THR A 351 -3.15 -27.89 -21.12
N ALA A 352 -3.58 -29.09 -20.75
CA ALA A 352 -3.80 -29.47 -19.36
C ALA A 352 -3.17 -30.82 -19.02
N THR A 353 -2.75 -30.97 -17.77
CA THR A 353 -2.17 -32.21 -17.24
C THR A 353 -2.87 -32.67 -15.98
N GLY A 354 -2.81 -33.96 -15.70
CA GLY A 354 -3.36 -34.52 -14.47
C GLY A 354 -3.13 -36.02 -14.37
N ALA A 355 -3.85 -36.64 -13.44
CA ALA A 355 -3.77 -38.07 -13.18
C ALA A 355 -5.17 -38.67 -13.03
N ILE A 356 -5.37 -39.83 -13.65
CA ILE A 356 -6.58 -40.63 -13.50
C ILE A 356 -6.22 -41.80 -12.59
N LYS A 357 -6.86 -41.87 -11.42
CA LYS A 357 -6.56 -42.85 -10.38
C LYS A 357 -7.76 -43.78 -10.20
N ILE A 358 -7.57 -45.07 -10.43
CA ILE A 358 -8.58 -46.11 -10.20
C ILE A 358 -8.19 -46.85 -8.93
N LEU A 359 -8.84 -46.47 -7.83
CA LEU A 359 -8.47 -46.88 -6.48
C LEU A 359 -8.94 -48.29 -6.16
N ASP A 360 -10.13 -48.67 -6.66
CA ASP A 360 -10.80 -49.90 -6.28
C ASP A 360 -11.54 -50.56 -7.45
N GLY A 361 -11.99 -51.79 -7.23
CA GLY A 361 -12.88 -52.53 -8.13
C GLY A 361 -12.20 -53.18 -9.35
N TYR A 362 -10.99 -52.75 -9.71
CA TYR A 362 -10.21 -53.34 -10.79
C TYR A 362 -9.77 -54.77 -10.50
N ARG A 363 -9.87 -55.63 -11.52
CA ARG A 363 -9.32 -56.98 -11.55
C ARG A 363 -8.69 -57.29 -12.90
N ASP A 364 -7.52 -57.89 -12.89
CA ASP A 364 -6.92 -58.41 -14.13
C ASP A 364 -7.70 -59.63 -14.66
N LYS A 365 -7.28 -60.18 -15.81
CA LYS A 365 -7.88 -61.39 -16.40
C LYS A 365 -7.83 -62.63 -15.48
N ASN A 366 -6.92 -62.66 -14.51
CA ASN A 366 -6.75 -63.74 -13.53
C ASN A 366 -7.51 -63.47 -12.23
N GLY A 367 -8.22 -62.34 -12.12
CA GLY A 367 -8.97 -61.95 -10.93
C GLY A 367 -8.14 -61.24 -9.84
N LYS A 368 -6.85 -60.97 -10.08
CA LYS A 368 -5.96 -60.26 -9.14
C LYS A 368 -6.41 -58.81 -8.98
N LYS A 369 -6.52 -58.36 -7.73
CA LYS A 369 -6.82 -56.96 -7.39
C LYS A 369 -5.54 -56.13 -7.44
N GLU A 370 -5.60 -55.02 -8.17
CA GLU A 370 -4.55 -53.99 -8.23
C GLU A 370 -5.21 -52.62 -8.43
N GLN A 371 -4.43 -51.54 -8.32
CA GLN A 371 -4.86 -50.19 -8.66
C GLN A 371 -4.29 -49.80 -10.03
N LEU A 372 -5.02 -48.97 -10.77
CA LEU A 372 -4.56 -48.43 -12.05
C LEU A 372 -4.32 -46.93 -11.93
N GLY A 373 -3.24 -46.45 -12.55
CA GLY A 373 -2.95 -45.03 -12.66
C GLY A 373 -2.66 -44.67 -14.12
N PHE A 374 -3.20 -43.54 -14.56
CA PHE A 374 -2.88 -42.98 -15.86
C PHE A 374 -2.40 -41.54 -15.70
N ASN A 375 -1.20 -41.23 -16.19
CA ASN A 375 -0.86 -39.83 -16.42
C ASN A 375 -1.66 -39.36 -17.63
N ALA A 376 -2.33 -38.21 -17.49
CA ALA A 376 -3.23 -37.68 -18.48
C ALA A 376 -2.74 -36.31 -18.94
N PHE A 377 -2.74 -36.12 -20.25
CA PHE A 377 -2.44 -34.85 -20.88
C PHE A 377 -3.56 -34.57 -21.89
N PHE A 378 -4.21 -33.42 -21.78
CA PHE A 378 -5.37 -33.04 -22.56
C PHE A 378 -5.11 -31.75 -23.33
N VAL A 379 -5.58 -31.70 -24.57
CA VAL A 379 -5.60 -30.49 -25.37
C VAL A 379 -6.99 -30.30 -25.97
N PRO A 380 -7.56 -29.09 -25.90
CA PRO A 380 -8.88 -28.79 -26.44
C PRO A 380 -8.87 -28.70 -27.98
N THR A 381 -7.91 -27.98 -28.57
CA THR A 381 -7.71 -27.95 -30.03
C THR A 381 -6.33 -28.48 -30.38
N PHE A 382 -6.25 -29.76 -30.72
CA PHE A 382 -5.01 -30.38 -31.19
C PHE A 382 -4.68 -30.01 -32.63
N ALA A 383 -3.41 -29.71 -32.89
CA ALA A 383 -2.90 -29.48 -34.23
C ALA A 383 -1.48 -30.06 -34.46
N GLY A 384 -1.02 -30.93 -33.56
CA GLY A 384 0.29 -31.58 -33.64
C GLY A 384 0.32 -32.87 -34.46
N GLU A 385 -0.60 -33.08 -35.43
CA GLU A 385 -0.52 -34.25 -36.31
C GLU A 385 0.80 -34.21 -37.11
N GLY A 386 1.55 -35.31 -37.14
CA GLY A 386 2.87 -35.39 -37.78
C GLY A 386 4.07 -34.96 -36.93
N ASN A 387 3.92 -33.98 -36.01
CA ASN A 387 5.05 -33.39 -35.26
C ASN A 387 5.28 -33.98 -33.86
N GLY A 388 4.42 -34.90 -33.40
CA GLY A 388 4.59 -35.63 -32.14
C GLY A 388 4.37 -34.84 -30.84
N GLN A 389 4.31 -33.51 -30.90
CA GLN A 389 4.09 -32.65 -29.73
C GLN A 389 2.61 -32.59 -29.35
N MET A 390 2.36 -32.61 -28.04
CA MET A 390 1.03 -32.51 -27.44
C MET A 390 0.86 -31.06 -26.96
N PHE A 391 0.26 -30.19 -27.78
CA PHE A 391 -0.04 -28.81 -27.41
C PHE A 391 -1.34 -28.37 -28.07
N SER A 392 -1.99 -27.36 -27.49
CA SER A 392 -3.18 -26.77 -28.06
C SER A 392 -2.89 -25.49 -28.84
N GLN A 393 -3.55 -25.32 -29.99
CA GLN A 393 -3.52 -24.08 -30.76
C GLN A 393 -4.67 -23.12 -30.44
N PHE A 394 -5.65 -23.57 -29.67
CA PHE A 394 -6.83 -22.77 -29.35
C PHE A 394 -7.55 -23.29 -28.09
N PRO A 395 -8.00 -22.41 -27.17
CA PRO A 395 -8.60 -22.83 -25.89
C PRO A 395 -9.94 -23.57 -25.97
N ALA A 396 -10.72 -23.35 -27.02
CA ALA A 396 -12.00 -24.03 -27.22
C ALA A 396 -11.78 -25.48 -27.71
N PRO A 397 -12.67 -26.45 -27.41
CA PRO A 397 -12.41 -27.87 -27.65
C PRO A 397 -12.80 -28.31 -29.06
N PHE A 398 -12.18 -27.76 -30.11
CA PHE A 398 -12.53 -28.09 -31.50
C PHE A 398 -11.99 -29.43 -32.00
N ASN A 399 -10.84 -29.87 -31.48
CA ASN A 399 -10.25 -31.17 -31.82
C ASN A 399 -9.59 -31.77 -30.57
N PRO A 400 -10.41 -32.17 -29.58
CA PRO A 400 -9.89 -32.56 -28.28
C PRO A 400 -9.14 -33.89 -28.36
N ARG A 401 -7.97 -33.96 -27.73
CA ARG A 401 -7.18 -35.19 -27.62
C ARG A 401 -6.78 -35.44 -26.18
N LEU A 402 -6.80 -36.71 -25.79
CA LEU A 402 -6.37 -37.18 -24.49
C LEU A 402 -5.19 -38.14 -24.66
N ALA A 403 -3.99 -37.71 -24.29
CA ALA A 403 -2.82 -38.58 -24.23
C ALA A 403 -2.71 -39.20 -22.85
N LEU A 404 -2.58 -40.52 -22.82
CA LEU A 404 -2.47 -41.30 -21.59
C LEU A 404 -1.16 -42.09 -21.58
N SER A 405 -0.57 -42.24 -20.39
CA SER A 405 0.41 -43.29 -20.11
C SER A 405 -0.01 -44.11 -18.90
N ALA A 406 0.10 -45.44 -18.99
CA ALA A 406 -0.59 -46.33 -18.06
C ALA A 406 0.37 -47.08 -17.12
N TYR A 407 -0.06 -47.18 -15.86
CA TYR A 407 0.63 -47.85 -14.76
C TYR A 407 -0.34 -48.73 -13.97
N HIS A 408 0.19 -49.76 -13.30
CA HIS A 408 -0.56 -50.60 -12.36
C HIS A 408 0.26 -50.89 -11.10
N GLY A 409 -0.41 -51.22 -10.00
CA GLY A 409 0.25 -51.53 -8.73
C GLY A 409 -0.44 -50.84 -7.56
N SER A 410 0.33 -50.18 -6.69
CA SER A 410 -0.21 -49.40 -5.57
C SER A 410 -0.01 -47.91 -5.83
N LEU A 411 -1.10 -47.15 -5.73
CA LEU A 411 -1.12 -45.68 -5.74
C LEU A 411 -0.77 -45.07 -4.37
N GLY A 412 -0.51 -45.89 -3.35
CA GLY A 412 -0.16 -45.43 -2.00
C GLY A 412 -1.28 -44.73 -1.23
N VAL A 413 -2.53 -44.76 -1.73
CA VAL A 413 -3.69 -44.09 -1.11
C VAL A 413 -4.05 -44.68 0.24
N ASP A 414 -3.75 -45.96 0.47
CA ASP A 414 -4.08 -46.67 1.72
C ASP A 414 -3.10 -46.40 2.86
N SER A 415 -2.06 -45.57 2.62
CA SER A 415 -1.01 -45.30 3.61
C SER A 415 -1.37 -44.26 4.67
N GLY A 416 -2.51 -43.56 4.51
CA GLY A 416 -2.91 -42.44 5.38
C GLY A 416 -2.10 -41.16 5.17
N ILE A 417 -1.16 -41.14 4.21
CA ILE A 417 -0.36 -39.96 3.88
C ILE A 417 -1.09 -39.14 2.80
N PRO A 418 -1.35 -37.84 3.01
CA PRO A 418 -1.90 -36.97 1.98
C PRO A 418 -1.04 -36.99 0.71
N GLN A 419 -1.70 -37.06 -0.45
CA GLN A 419 -1.01 -37.10 -1.74
C GLN A 419 -1.70 -36.20 -2.76
N ASN A 420 -0.94 -35.74 -3.74
CA ASN A 420 -1.45 -34.91 -4.83
C ASN A 420 -2.46 -35.70 -5.67
N VAL A 421 -3.68 -35.19 -5.85
CA VAL A 421 -4.73 -35.84 -6.65
C VAL A 421 -4.48 -35.75 -8.16
N TYR A 422 -3.76 -34.72 -8.62
CA TYR A 422 -3.47 -34.43 -10.02
C TYR A 422 -2.17 -35.07 -10.53
N GLN A 423 -1.36 -35.68 -9.66
CA GLN A 423 -0.12 -36.36 -10.06
C GLN A 423 -0.09 -37.80 -9.55
N LEU A 424 0.51 -38.70 -10.32
CA LEU A 424 0.77 -40.07 -9.90
C LEU A 424 2.09 -40.16 -9.12
N ASP A 425 2.05 -40.81 -7.96
CA ASP A 425 3.26 -41.34 -7.33
C ASP A 425 3.57 -42.71 -7.93
N THR A 426 4.57 -42.78 -8.80
CA THR A 426 4.92 -44.01 -9.50
C THR A 426 5.92 -44.88 -8.75
N ARG A 427 6.35 -44.53 -7.53
CA ARG A 427 7.42 -45.26 -6.80
C ARG A 427 7.06 -46.73 -6.52
N LYS A 428 5.77 -47.01 -6.29
CA LYS A 428 5.23 -48.37 -6.05
C LYS A 428 4.38 -48.90 -7.21
N MET A 429 4.57 -48.33 -8.40
CA MET A 429 3.83 -48.70 -9.60
C MET A 429 4.73 -49.32 -10.66
N GLN A 430 4.18 -50.24 -11.43
CA GLN A 430 4.78 -50.84 -12.60
C GLN A 430 4.20 -50.23 -13.88
N LYS A 431 5.04 -50.10 -14.90
CA LYS A 431 4.66 -49.57 -16.22
C LYS A 431 3.91 -50.66 -16.99
N PHE A 432 2.76 -50.34 -17.57
CA PHE A 432 2.30 -51.15 -18.71
C PHE A 432 3.25 -50.92 -19.86
N LYS A 433 3.68 -52.01 -20.52
CA LYS A 433 4.65 -51.95 -21.62
C LYS A 433 3.96 -52.13 -22.97
N ASP A 434 4.40 -51.38 -23.97
CA ASP A 434 4.00 -51.58 -25.35
C ASP A 434 4.77 -52.75 -26.00
N SER A 435 4.56 -52.98 -27.30
CA SER A 435 5.24 -54.05 -28.05
C SER A 435 6.76 -53.88 -28.15
N LYS A 436 7.29 -52.69 -27.85
CA LYS A 436 8.74 -52.39 -27.83
C LYS A 436 9.34 -52.48 -26.43
N GLY A 437 8.53 -52.79 -25.40
CA GLY A 437 8.97 -52.85 -24.01
C GLY A 437 9.00 -51.48 -23.31
N GLU A 438 8.58 -50.41 -23.99
CA GLU A 438 8.55 -49.04 -23.49
C GLU A 438 7.24 -48.75 -22.76
N LEU A 439 7.17 -47.65 -22.00
CA LEU A 439 5.94 -47.23 -21.33
C LEU A 439 4.80 -47.08 -22.34
N LEU A 440 3.70 -47.80 -22.12
CA LEU A 440 2.50 -47.72 -22.94
C LEU A 440 1.95 -46.30 -22.93
N LYS A 441 1.98 -45.68 -24.11
CA LYS A 441 1.43 -44.35 -24.37
C LYS A 441 0.45 -44.44 -25.52
N LYS A 442 -0.68 -43.74 -25.41
CA LYS A 442 -1.61 -43.58 -26.53
C LYS A 442 -2.29 -42.22 -26.46
N ARG A 443 -2.36 -41.56 -27.61
CA ARG A 443 -3.17 -40.36 -27.81
C ARG A 443 -4.52 -40.78 -28.38
N LEU A 444 -5.58 -40.52 -27.64
CA LEU A 444 -6.95 -40.88 -27.94
C LEU A 444 -7.69 -39.69 -28.56
N LYS A 445 -8.46 -39.96 -29.61
CA LYS A 445 -9.60 -39.12 -30.00
C LYS A 445 -10.79 -39.39 -29.09
N VAL A 446 -11.76 -38.49 -29.09
CA VAL A 446 -13.07 -38.73 -28.49
C VAL A 446 -13.68 -40.01 -29.07
N GLY A 447 -14.10 -40.93 -28.20
CA GLY A 447 -14.62 -42.25 -28.53
C GLY A 447 -13.56 -43.35 -28.71
N GLU A 448 -12.26 -43.02 -28.72
CA GLU A 448 -11.22 -44.02 -28.87
C GLU A 448 -10.82 -44.70 -27.54
N THR A 449 -10.39 -45.95 -27.66
CA THR A 449 -9.99 -46.80 -26.54
C THR A 449 -8.49 -47.12 -26.58
N MET A 450 -7.81 -47.00 -25.44
CA MET A 450 -6.51 -47.63 -25.18
C MET A 450 -6.75 -49.01 -24.56
N LYS A 451 -6.30 -50.06 -25.23
CA LYS A 451 -6.27 -51.42 -24.66
C LYS A 451 -5.02 -51.59 -23.82
N LEU A 452 -5.17 -52.14 -22.62
CA LEU A 452 -4.06 -52.49 -21.75
C LEU A 452 -3.53 -53.87 -22.13
N PRO A 453 -2.20 -54.08 -22.14
CA PRO A 453 -1.59 -55.34 -22.56
C PRO A 453 -1.94 -56.48 -21.59
N ASN A 454 -1.64 -57.72 -22.00
CA ASN A 454 -1.80 -58.92 -21.17
C ASN A 454 -3.24 -59.19 -20.68
N GLY A 455 -4.25 -58.60 -21.33
CA GLY A 455 -5.64 -58.74 -20.92
C GLY A 455 -5.99 -57.93 -19.67
N ALA A 456 -5.26 -56.84 -19.40
CA ALA A 456 -5.51 -55.95 -18.26
C ALA A 456 -6.70 -54.98 -18.46
N GLY A 457 -7.49 -55.15 -19.52
CA GLY A 457 -8.68 -54.33 -19.77
C GLY A 457 -8.42 -53.13 -20.67
N SER A 458 -9.09 -52.01 -20.43
CA SER A 458 -9.02 -50.83 -21.31
C SER A 458 -9.51 -49.54 -20.67
N ILE A 459 -9.11 -48.41 -21.24
CA ILE A 459 -9.63 -47.07 -20.93
C ILE A 459 -10.11 -46.40 -22.22
N THR A 460 -11.31 -45.82 -22.18
CA THR A 460 -11.94 -45.13 -23.32
C THR A 460 -12.13 -43.67 -23.00
N PHE A 461 -11.77 -42.77 -23.94
CA PHE A 461 -12.10 -41.35 -23.84
C PHE A 461 -13.53 -41.15 -24.36
N GLU A 462 -14.44 -40.75 -23.49
CA GLU A 462 -15.86 -40.62 -23.81
C GLU A 462 -16.19 -39.32 -24.54
N LYS A 463 -17.40 -39.23 -25.09
CA LYS A 463 -17.92 -38.00 -25.72
C LYS A 463 -18.19 -36.87 -24.71
N ASP A 464 -18.47 -37.23 -23.47
CA ASP A 464 -18.80 -36.27 -22.42
C ASP A 464 -17.52 -35.53 -21.99
N LEU A 465 -17.51 -34.21 -22.20
CA LEU A 465 -16.44 -33.31 -21.76
C LEU A 465 -17.04 -32.28 -20.81
N LYS A 466 -16.93 -32.53 -19.51
CA LYS A 466 -17.38 -31.57 -18.50
C LYS A 466 -16.41 -30.40 -18.41
N GLN A 467 -16.89 -29.28 -17.89
CA GLN A 467 -16.04 -28.18 -17.48
C GLN A 467 -15.96 -28.10 -15.96
N TRP A 468 -14.94 -27.41 -15.47
CA TRP A 468 -14.83 -27.05 -14.07
C TRP A 468 -14.41 -25.59 -13.96
N ALA A 469 -14.70 -25.00 -12.81
CA ALA A 469 -14.27 -23.66 -12.46
C ALA A 469 -13.64 -23.66 -11.07
N THR A 470 -12.59 -22.87 -10.89
CA THR A 470 -11.95 -22.64 -9.60
C THR A 470 -12.44 -21.33 -9.03
N PHE A 471 -12.86 -21.37 -7.77
CA PHE A 471 -13.36 -20.24 -7.04
C PHE A 471 -12.45 -19.91 -5.87
N GLN A 472 -12.20 -18.62 -5.66
CA GLN A 472 -11.64 -18.10 -4.42
C GLN A 472 -12.79 -17.49 -3.61
N ILE A 473 -13.02 -18.02 -2.42
CA ILE A 473 -14.01 -17.51 -1.48
C ILE A 473 -13.25 -16.72 -0.43
N SER A 474 -13.52 -15.43 -0.33
CA SER A 474 -12.85 -14.57 0.64
C SER A 474 -13.81 -13.65 1.38
N ARG A 475 -13.53 -13.44 2.65
CA ARG A 475 -14.18 -12.45 3.50
C ARG A 475 -13.10 -11.54 4.06
N GLU A 476 -13.16 -10.26 3.67
CA GLU A 476 -12.18 -9.25 4.08
C GLU A 476 -12.91 -8.08 4.76
N PRO A 477 -13.05 -8.12 6.09
CA PRO A 477 -13.63 -7.00 6.83
C PRO A 477 -12.72 -5.76 6.73
N GLY A 478 -13.28 -4.58 6.92
CA GLY A 478 -12.50 -3.33 6.93
C GLY A 478 -12.29 -2.68 5.57
N SER A 479 -12.56 -3.34 4.44
CA SER A 479 -12.42 -2.74 3.09
C SER A 479 -13.17 -1.41 2.93
N GLY A 480 -14.40 -1.30 3.45
CA GLY A 480 -15.16 -0.04 3.46
C GLY A 480 -14.52 1.07 4.31
N TRP A 481 -13.97 0.70 5.47
CA TRP A 481 -13.23 1.64 6.34
C TRP A 481 -11.92 2.09 5.70
N ALA A 482 -11.22 1.19 5.01
CA ALA A 482 -10.03 1.50 4.26
C ALA A 482 -10.33 2.49 3.12
N LEU A 483 -11.42 2.26 2.36
CA LEU A 483 -11.85 3.20 1.31
C LEU A 483 -12.20 4.57 1.89
N GLY A 484 -13.00 4.61 2.96
CA GLY A 484 -13.35 5.86 3.64
C GLY A 484 -12.12 6.60 4.17
N GLY A 485 -11.18 5.87 4.77
CA GLY A 485 -9.88 6.40 5.20
C GLY A 485 -9.06 6.96 4.03
N ALA A 486 -8.94 6.24 2.93
CA ALA A 486 -8.20 6.71 1.76
C ALA A 486 -8.78 8.01 1.17
N VAL A 487 -10.11 8.09 1.02
CA VAL A 487 -10.79 9.30 0.54
C VAL A 487 -10.58 10.46 1.51
N ALA A 488 -10.73 10.22 2.82
CA ALA A 488 -10.50 11.24 3.85
C ALA A 488 -9.04 11.71 3.89
N ALA A 489 -8.07 10.82 3.63
CA ALA A 489 -6.67 11.16 3.55
C ALA A 489 -6.40 12.09 2.36
N ILE A 490 -6.90 11.75 1.17
CA ILE A 490 -6.77 12.58 -0.03
C ILE A 490 -7.40 13.97 0.20
N ALA A 491 -8.64 14.01 0.71
CA ALA A 491 -9.34 15.26 0.99
C ALA A 491 -8.62 16.10 2.07
N GLY A 492 -8.11 15.46 3.13
CA GLY A 492 -7.35 16.11 4.20
C GLY A 492 -6.02 16.68 3.69
N LEU A 493 -5.31 15.93 2.85
CA LEU A 493 -4.07 16.39 2.21
C LEU A 493 -4.33 17.57 1.28
N ALA A 494 -5.35 17.48 0.41
CA ALA A 494 -5.75 18.57 -0.46
C ALA A 494 -6.12 19.83 0.35
N GLY A 495 -6.92 19.69 1.41
CA GLY A 495 -7.25 20.79 2.32
C GLY A 495 -6.00 21.37 2.99
N SER A 496 -5.05 20.54 3.41
CA SER A 496 -3.79 20.97 4.02
C SER A 496 -2.88 21.72 3.04
N LEU A 497 -2.84 21.35 1.76
CA LEU A 497 -1.95 21.95 0.78
C LEU A 497 -2.55 23.22 0.15
N PHE A 498 -3.81 23.17 -0.28
CA PHE A 498 -4.45 24.25 -1.03
C PHE A 498 -5.05 25.35 -0.14
N ILE A 499 -5.38 25.06 1.12
CA ILE A 499 -5.87 26.07 2.05
C ILE A 499 -4.68 26.72 2.74
N GLN A 500 -4.64 28.05 2.67
CA GLN A 500 -3.58 28.84 3.29
C GLN A 500 -4.08 29.46 4.59
N ARG A 501 -3.29 29.30 5.65
CA ARG A 501 -3.48 30.06 6.87
C ARG A 501 -2.78 31.40 6.75
N ARG A 502 -3.53 32.45 7.08
CA ARG A 502 -3.06 33.83 7.04
C ARG A 502 -3.60 34.62 8.21
N ARG A 503 -2.80 35.59 8.64
CA ARG A 503 -3.11 36.54 9.70
C ARG A 503 -2.97 37.95 9.17
N VAL A 504 -3.82 38.84 9.64
CA VAL A 504 -3.82 40.26 9.32
C VAL A 504 -3.88 41.02 10.63
N TRP A 505 -3.04 42.05 10.76
CA TRP A 505 -3.08 42.98 11.87
C TRP A 505 -3.28 44.39 11.34
N VAL A 506 -4.14 45.15 12.01
CA VAL A 506 -4.32 46.59 11.79
C VAL A 506 -4.01 47.27 13.12
N ARG A 507 -3.12 48.24 13.10
CA ARG A 507 -2.75 49.06 14.27
C ARG A 507 -2.93 50.52 13.90
N ALA A 508 -3.72 51.23 14.67
CA ALA A 508 -3.90 52.67 14.53
C ALA A 508 -3.36 53.34 15.79
N VAL A 509 -2.46 54.31 15.62
CA VAL A 509 -1.85 55.05 16.74
C VAL A 509 -1.89 56.53 16.43
N ARG A 510 -2.37 57.33 17.38
CA ARG A 510 -2.33 58.80 17.28
C ARG A 510 -0.87 59.26 17.37
N GLY A 511 -0.38 59.92 16.32
CA GLY A 511 0.94 60.56 16.29
C GLY A 511 1.00 61.79 17.19
N ALA A 512 2.21 62.23 17.53
CA ALA A 512 2.44 63.44 18.32
C ALA A 512 1.99 64.73 17.59
N ASP A 513 1.92 64.65 16.27
CA ASP A 513 1.39 65.66 15.35
C ASP A 513 -0.15 65.68 15.27
N GLY A 514 -0.83 64.83 16.04
CA GLY A 514 -2.28 64.73 16.06
C GLY A 514 -2.87 64.01 14.85
N VAL A 515 -2.08 63.39 13.98
CA VAL A 515 -2.59 62.58 12.86
C VAL A 515 -2.47 61.10 13.22
N THR A 516 -3.44 60.28 12.83
CA THR A 516 -3.40 58.84 13.12
C THR A 516 -2.57 58.11 12.09
N VAL A 517 -1.56 57.35 12.53
CA VAL A 517 -0.80 56.44 11.68
C VAL A 517 -1.49 55.09 11.69
N VAL A 518 -1.90 54.62 10.51
CA VAL A 518 -2.45 53.28 10.31
C VAL A 518 -1.36 52.39 9.75
N GLU A 519 -1.11 51.28 10.42
CA GLU A 519 -0.23 50.20 9.98
C GLU A 519 -1.06 48.95 9.73
N MET A 520 -0.91 48.34 8.56
CA MET A 520 -1.57 47.09 8.22
C MET A 520 -0.53 46.08 7.74
N ALA A 521 -0.57 44.87 8.28
CA ALA A 521 0.40 43.84 7.94
C ALA A 521 -0.25 42.46 7.82
N GLY A 522 0.27 41.66 6.89
CA GLY A 522 -0.16 40.31 6.60
C GLY A 522 0.96 39.30 6.84
N LEU A 523 0.63 38.14 7.42
CA LEU A 523 1.53 37.00 7.52
C LEU A 523 0.82 35.72 7.09
N GLY A 524 1.32 35.11 6.01
CA GLY A 524 1.03 33.73 5.64
C GLY A 524 2.17 32.81 6.00
N ARG A 525 1.88 31.52 6.21
CA ARG A 525 2.93 30.49 6.28
C ARG A 525 3.17 29.99 4.85
N SER A 526 4.45 29.85 4.44
CA SER A 526 4.94 29.79 3.05
C SER A 526 4.75 31.11 2.28
N GLU A 527 5.77 31.53 1.53
CA GLU A 527 5.81 32.78 0.74
C GLU A 527 4.78 32.75 -0.40
N SER A 528 3.50 32.76 -0.05
CA SER A 528 2.46 32.84 -1.06
C SER A 528 2.34 34.26 -1.56
N ALA A 529 2.54 34.42 -2.88
CA ALA A 529 2.32 35.68 -3.59
C ALA A 529 0.93 36.30 -3.38
N LYS A 530 -0.06 35.52 -2.91
CA LYS A 530 -1.44 35.98 -2.66
C LYS A 530 -1.60 36.82 -1.39
N VAL A 531 -0.69 36.72 -0.42
CA VAL A 531 -0.82 37.45 0.86
C VAL A 531 -0.63 38.96 0.67
N PRO A 532 0.39 39.44 -0.07
CA PRO A 532 0.49 40.86 -0.44
C PRO A 532 -0.73 41.37 -1.23
N GLU A 533 -1.22 40.61 -2.22
CA GLU A 533 -2.40 41.00 -3.01
C GLU A 533 -3.67 41.14 -2.16
N GLU A 534 -3.93 40.17 -1.28
CA GLU A 534 -5.09 40.23 -0.37
C GLU A 534 -4.92 41.37 0.66
N LEU A 535 -3.70 41.63 1.13
CA LEU A 535 -3.42 42.76 2.02
C LEU A 535 -3.65 44.10 1.31
N ALA A 536 -3.21 44.24 0.07
CA ALA A 536 -3.42 45.45 -0.73
C ALA A 536 -4.92 45.72 -0.94
N ALA A 537 -5.70 44.70 -1.32
CA ALA A 537 -7.15 44.82 -1.47
C ALA A 537 -7.86 45.16 -0.15
N LEU A 538 -7.40 44.62 0.98
CA LEU A 538 -7.92 44.98 2.30
C LEU A 538 -7.55 46.41 2.71
N ALA A 539 -6.32 46.84 2.41
CA ALA A 539 -5.84 48.19 2.69
C ALA A 539 -6.60 49.23 1.87
N GLU A 540 -6.84 48.97 0.58
CA GLU A 540 -7.64 49.82 -0.31
C GLU A 540 -9.07 50.01 0.23
N THR A 541 -9.74 48.92 0.60
CA THR A 541 -11.10 49.01 1.18
C THR A 541 -11.11 49.73 2.54
N LEU A 542 -10.05 49.57 3.34
CA LEU A 542 -9.93 50.25 4.63
C LEU A 542 -9.61 51.74 4.45
N HIS A 543 -8.82 52.08 3.42
CA HIS A 543 -8.46 53.44 3.05
C HIS A 543 -9.69 54.27 2.64
N GLU A 544 -10.67 53.68 1.94
CA GLU A 544 -11.94 54.36 1.64
C GLU A 544 -12.68 54.86 2.89
N ARG A 545 -12.49 54.20 4.04
CA ARG A 545 -13.12 54.56 5.32
C ARG A 545 -12.24 55.44 6.21
N ALA A 546 -10.94 55.48 5.93
CA ALA A 546 -9.93 56.24 6.65
C ALA A 546 -8.91 56.78 5.65
N PRO A 547 -9.27 57.78 4.83
CA PRO A 547 -8.45 58.25 3.71
C PRO A 547 -7.19 58.95 4.20
N SER A 548 -6.21 59.07 3.30
CA SER A 548 -4.98 59.80 3.61
C SER A 548 -5.28 61.27 3.90
N THR A 549 -4.68 61.81 4.95
CA THR A 549 -4.64 63.26 5.19
C THR A 549 -3.92 63.94 4.01
N SER A 550 -4.49 65.01 3.48
CA SER A 550 -3.82 65.83 2.46
C SER A 550 -2.64 66.55 3.09
N GLU A 551 -1.41 66.37 2.57
CA GLU A 551 -0.26 67.13 3.07
C GLU A 551 -0.48 68.64 2.88
N PRO A 552 -0.04 69.50 3.82
CA PRO A 552 0.16 70.92 3.56
C PRO A 552 1.30 71.07 2.54
N ALA A 553 1.07 71.88 1.50
CA ALA A 553 2.06 72.22 0.48
C ALA A 553 3.41 72.61 1.10
N GLU A 554 4.50 72.04 0.57
CA GLU A 554 5.87 72.45 0.87
C GLU A 554 6.00 73.98 0.80
N GLN A 555 6.49 74.57 1.89
CA GLN A 555 6.91 75.96 1.91
C GLN A 555 8.15 76.10 1.03
N THR A 556 7.98 76.71 -0.14
CA THR A 556 9.08 77.21 -0.97
C THR A 556 9.82 78.28 -0.18
N GLU A 557 11.09 78.04 0.17
CA GLU A 557 11.98 79.08 0.70
C GLU A 557 12.35 80.08 -0.41
N PRO A 558 12.47 81.39 -0.09
CA PRO A 558 12.75 82.42 -1.08
C PRO A 558 14.24 82.54 -1.40
N ASP A 559 14.46 82.84 -2.68
CA ASP A 559 15.72 83.11 -3.35
C ASP A 559 16.45 84.36 -2.81
N GLY A 560 17.78 84.32 -2.71
CA GLY A 560 18.59 85.48 -2.32
C GLY A 560 20.11 85.25 -2.16
N ALA A 561 20.86 85.35 -3.28
CA ALA A 561 22.16 86.02 -3.51
C ALA A 561 23.39 85.71 -2.60
N ALA A 562 24.66 85.62 -3.04
CA ALA A 562 25.37 85.75 -4.33
C ALA A 562 26.88 85.35 -4.14
N ASP A 563 27.59 85.23 -5.28
CA ASP A 563 29.07 85.19 -5.53
C ASP A 563 29.88 83.92 -5.17
N ALA A 564 30.83 83.39 -5.95
CA ALA A 564 31.36 83.41 -7.35
C ALA A 564 32.75 82.67 -7.27
N PRO A 565 33.50 82.34 -8.35
CA PRO A 565 33.16 82.09 -9.75
C PRO A 565 33.69 80.73 -10.30
N ARG A 566 33.31 80.51 -11.56
CA ARG A 566 33.58 79.40 -12.47
C ARG A 566 35.00 79.46 -13.08
N ALA A 567 35.60 78.31 -13.38
CA ALA A 567 36.70 78.17 -14.32
C ALA A 567 36.39 77.07 -15.36
N SER A 568 36.86 77.32 -16.58
CA SER A 568 36.45 76.87 -17.92
C SER A 568 37.05 75.51 -18.35
N GLU A 569 36.35 74.69 -19.16
CA GLU A 569 36.62 74.35 -20.60
C GLU A 569 37.81 73.37 -20.82
N THR A 570 37.86 72.30 -21.65
CA THR A 570 37.07 71.76 -22.81
C THR A 570 37.51 70.26 -23.09
N PRO A 571 37.13 69.53 -24.19
CA PRO A 571 36.75 68.10 -24.16
C PRO A 571 37.58 67.13 -25.05
N ALA A 572 37.26 65.82 -25.05
CA ALA A 572 37.65 64.81 -26.07
C ALA A 572 36.84 63.51 -25.87
N THR A 573 35.82 63.20 -26.70
CA THR A 573 35.78 62.34 -27.94
C THR A 573 35.79 60.82 -27.72
N ASP A 574 34.77 60.16 -28.31
CA ASP A 574 34.70 58.88 -29.08
C ASP A 574 35.48 57.65 -28.59
N GLU A 575 35.04 56.39 -28.66
CA GLU A 575 33.86 55.68 -29.18
C GLU A 575 33.95 54.22 -28.59
N PRO A 576 32.98 53.31 -28.83
CA PRO A 576 32.73 52.09 -28.05
C PRO A 576 33.30 50.81 -28.68
N HIS A 577 33.24 49.67 -27.96
CA HIS A 577 33.09 48.27 -28.47
C HIS A 577 33.27 47.24 -27.33
N PRO A 578 32.94 45.93 -27.47
CA PRO A 578 31.58 45.38 -27.42
C PRO A 578 31.49 44.13 -26.50
N THR A 579 30.29 43.56 -26.40
CA THR A 579 30.00 42.19 -25.92
C THR A 579 30.76 41.10 -26.69
N PRO A 580 30.89 39.89 -26.11
CA PRO A 580 30.64 38.70 -26.92
C PRO A 580 29.76 37.66 -26.24
N ASP A 581 28.88 37.09 -27.07
CA ASP A 581 28.18 35.83 -26.87
C ASP A 581 29.09 34.60 -27.09
N VAL A 582 28.68 33.54 -26.41
CA VAL A 582 28.94 32.08 -26.43
C VAL A 582 29.50 31.47 -27.74
N PRO A 583 30.19 30.33 -27.68
CA PRO A 583 29.56 29.10 -28.20
C PRO A 583 29.78 27.82 -27.37
N ALA A 584 28.89 26.87 -27.60
CA ALA A 584 28.83 25.54 -27.02
C ALA A 584 29.80 24.55 -27.69
N GLU A 585 30.31 23.58 -26.91
CA GLU A 585 30.83 22.30 -27.42
C GLU A 585 30.68 21.22 -26.33
N GLY A 586 30.35 20.00 -26.73
CA GLY A 586 29.95 18.91 -25.84
C GLY A 586 30.96 17.77 -25.69
N ALA A 587 30.44 16.70 -25.08
CA ALA A 587 30.82 15.29 -25.16
C ALA A 587 31.86 14.69 -24.16
N GLU A 588 31.42 13.56 -23.59
CA GLU A 588 32.13 12.38 -23.05
C GLU A 588 32.84 12.44 -21.67
N LYS A 589 32.17 11.92 -20.64
CA LYS A 589 32.27 10.50 -20.21
C LYS A 589 31.20 10.12 -19.19
#